data_AF-A0A8X6FFE9-F1
#
_entry.id   AF-A0A8X6FFE9-F1
#
_cell.length_a   1.000
_cell.length_b   1.000
_cell.length_c   1.000
_cell.angle_alpha   90.00
_cell.angle_beta   90.00
_cell.angle_gamma   90.00
#
_symmetry.space_group_name_H-M   'P 1'
#
loop_
_entity.id
_entity.type
_entity.pdbx_description
1 polymer ?
#
loop_
_entity_poly.entity_id
_entity_poly.type
_entity_poly.pdbx_seq_one_letter_code
_entity_poly.pdbx_strand_id
1 'polypeptide(L)' 'DSMISRSDNMMFTTKDQKNDKFDDNCAVAFKGAWWHNACHDANLNGLYHRGTHDSFADGVNWRSWKGYTNHWTLLK' A
#
# COMPACT_ATOMS: atom_id res chain seq x y z
N ASP A 1 -15.76 -5.13 1.52
CA ASP A 1 -14.74 -4.26 2.13
C ASP A 1 -13.68 -3.93 1.09
N SER A 2 -13.39 -2.64 0.87
CA SER A 2 -12.45 -2.16 -0.15
C SER A 2 -10.99 -2.45 0.20
N MET A 3 -10.66 -2.76 1.46
CA MET A 3 -9.31 -3.22 1.83
C MET A 3 -8.97 -4.59 1.23
N ILE A 4 -10.01 -5.41 1.03
CA ILE A 4 -9.90 -6.79 0.56
C ILE A 4 -9.96 -6.87 -0.97
N SER A 5 -10.57 -5.90 -1.66
CA SER A 5 -10.84 -6.01 -3.11
C SER A 5 -9.64 -6.38 -3.98
N ARG A 6 -8.43 -5.90 -3.65
CA ARG A 6 -7.19 -6.25 -4.37
C ARG A 6 -6.24 -7.14 -3.57
N SER A 7 -6.63 -7.48 -2.34
CA SER A 7 -5.87 -8.35 -1.44
C SER A 7 -6.45 -9.76 -1.37
N ASP A 8 -7.69 -9.93 -1.86
CA ASP A 8 -8.43 -11.19 -1.81
C ASP A 8 -7.74 -12.28 -2.63
N ASN A 9 -7.63 -13.47 -2.04
CA ASN A 9 -6.93 -14.62 -2.61
C ASN A 9 -5.49 -14.36 -3.06
N MET A 10 -4.85 -13.30 -2.56
CA MET A 10 -3.43 -13.03 -2.83
C MET A 10 -2.55 -13.66 -1.77
N MET A 11 -1.32 -14.00 -2.17
CA MET A 11 -0.30 -14.46 -1.25
C MET A 11 0.40 -13.25 -0.62
N PHE A 12 0.89 -13.44 0.60
CA PHE A 12 1.63 -12.40 1.30
C PHE A 12 2.96 -12.15 0.60
N THR A 13 3.27 -10.89 0.30
CA THR A 13 4.47 -10.46 -0.42
C THR A 13 5.33 -9.60 0.48
N THR A 14 6.63 -9.86 0.47
CA THR A 14 7.64 -9.12 1.23
C THR A 14 8.79 -8.69 0.30
N LYS A 15 9.73 -7.89 0.84
CA LYS A 15 10.92 -7.45 0.09
C LYS A 15 11.79 -8.61 -0.40
N ASP A 16 11.80 -9.70 0.35
CA ASP A 16 12.61 -10.90 0.16
C ASP A 16 11.83 -12.05 -0.49
N GLN A 17 10.49 -11.96 -0.54
CA GLN A 17 9.62 -12.96 -1.14
C GLN A 17 8.56 -12.30 -2.05
N LYS A 18 8.80 -12.32 -3.37
CA LYS A 18 7.88 -11.78 -4.38
C LYS A 18 6.79 -12.81 -4.69
N ASN A 19 5.58 -12.58 -4.18
CA ASN A 19 4.40 -13.39 -4.48
C ASN A 19 3.26 -12.59 -5.15
N ASP A 20 3.53 -11.32 -5.47
CA ASP A 20 2.60 -10.45 -6.17
C ASP A 20 2.59 -10.74 -7.69
N LYS A 21 1.59 -10.21 -8.39
CA LYS A 21 1.37 -10.42 -9.83
C LYS A 21 1.92 -9.30 -10.70
N PHE A 22 2.62 -8.32 -10.12
CA PHE A 22 3.20 -7.21 -10.87
C PHE A 22 4.55 -7.63 -11.45
N ASP A 23 5.08 -6.89 -12.43
CA ASP A 23 6.37 -7.22 -13.03
C ASP A 23 7.51 -7.00 -12.02
N ASP A 24 7.46 -5.89 -11.29
CA ASP A 24 8.36 -5.58 -10.17
C ASP A 24 7.83 -6.08 -8.81
N ASN A 25 8.66 -6.00 -7.76
CA ASN A 25 8.22 -6.36 -6.40
C ASN A 25 7.45 -5.20 -5.74
N CYS A 26 6.15 -5.40 -5.53
CA CYS A 26 5.27 -4.43 -4.91
C CYS A 26 5.71 -4.02 -3.49
N ALA A 27 6.20 -4.97 -2.70
CA ALA A 27 6.63 -4.69 -1.34
C ALA A 27 7.89 -3.81 -1.29
N VAL A 28 8.73 -3.88 -2.33
CA VAL A 28 9.90 -3.00 -2.47
C VAL A 28 9.50 -1.63 -3.00
N ALA A 29 8.59 -1.57 -3.97
CA ALA A 29 8.13 -0.31 -4.56
C ALA A 29 7.36 0.54 -3.55
N PHE A 30 6.41 -0.07 -2.82
CA PHE A 30 5.50 0.60 -1.89
C PHE A 30 5.88 0.44 -0.42
N LYS A 31 7.10 -0.03 -0.15
CA LYS A 31 7.75 0.00 1.16
C LYS A 31 6.92 -0.63 2.30
N GLY A 32 6.15 -1.67 1.98
CA GLY A 32 5.27 -2.36 2.93
C GLY A 32 5.06 -3.81 2.55
N ALA A 33 4.85 -4.67 3.54
CA ALA A 33 4.53 -6.08 3.32
C ALA A 33 3.03 -6.30 3.37
N TRP A 34 2.44 -6.85 2.31
CA TRP A 34 0.99 -7.01 2.21
C TRP A 34 0.62 -8.20 1.32
N TRP A 35 -0.65 -8.56 1.32
CA TRP A 35 -1.24 -9.43 0.30
C TRP A 35 -1.38 -8.65 -1.02
N HIS A 36 -0.24 -8.35 -1.64
CA HIS A 36 -0.16 -7.56 -2.86
C HIS A 36 -0.67 -8.32 -4.08
N ASN A 37 -1.39 -7.62 -4.97
CA ASN A 37 -1.74 -8.09 -6.31
C ASN A 37 -0.90 -7.35 -7.36
N ALA A 38 -1.31 -6.12 -7.75
CA ALA A 38 -0.59 -5.30 -8.72
C ALA A 38 -0.81 -3.78 -8.55
N CYS A 39 -0.58 -3.15 -7.39
CA CYS A 39 0.08 -3.71 -6.21
C CYS A 39 -0.84 -3.77 -4.99
N HIS A 40 -1.64 -2.75 -4.69
CA HIS A 40 -2.56 -2.77 -3.55
C HIS A 40 -3.63 -1.68 -3.66
N ASP A 41 -4.78 -1.85 -3.00
CA ASP A 41 -5.69 -0.74 -2.67
C ASP A 41 -5.52 -0.26 -1.21
N ALA A 42 -4.89 -1.05 -0.36
CA ALA A 42 -4.52 -0.71 1.01
C ALA A 42 -3.10 -1.19 1.31
N ASN A 43 -2.32 -0.38 2.01
CA ASN A 43 -0.96 -0.71 2.44
C ASN A 43 -0.79 -0.30 3.90
N LEU A 44 -1.42 -1.03 4.82
CA LEU A 44 -1.38 -0.70 6.25
C LEU A 44 0.01 -0.91 6.87
N ASN A 45 0.83 -1.73 6.22
CA ASN A 45 2.21 -2.04 6.63
C ASN A 45 3.25 -1.20 5.88
N GLY A 46 2.83 -0.11 5.21
CA GLY A 46 3.72 0.84 4.55
C GLY A 46 4.46 1.76 5.53
N LEU A 47 5.24 2.69 4.99
CA LEU A 47 5.98 3.65 5.79
C LEU A 47 5.06 4.55 6.63
N TYR A 48 5.49 4.81 7.86
CA TYR A 48 4.80 5.76 8.72
C TYR A 48 5.35 7.17 8.53
N HIS A 49 4.78 7.91 7.59
CA HIS A 49 5.27 9.23 7.17
C HIS A 49 5.00 10.40 8.13
N ARG A 50 4.44 10.15 9.33
CA ARG A 50 4.18 11.19 10.37
C ARG A 50 3.57 12.50 9.81
N GLY A 51 2.61 12.39 8.90
CA GLY A 51 1.93 13.53 8.30
C GLY A 51 1.87 13.43 6.78
N THR A 52 1.84 14.58 6.11
CA THR A 52 1.83 14.67 4.65
C THR A 52 3.17 14.25 4.06
N HIS A 53 3.12 13.46 2.99
CA HIS A 53 4.29 13.05 2.22
C HIS A 53 3.99 13.16 0.72
N ASP A 54 5.01 13.48 -0.07
CA ASP A 54 4.88 13.66 -1.53
C ASP A 54 5.04 12.35 -2.31
N SER A 55 5.47 11.28 -1.63
CA SER A 55 5.69 9.97 -2.23
C SER A 55 4.38 9.25 -2.55
N PHE A 56 4.35 8.55 -3.68
CA PHE A 56 3.16 7.85 -4.14
C PHE A 56 2.99 6.50 -3.42
N ALA A 57 1.91 6.36 -2.65
CA ALA A 57 1.38 5.09 -2.15
C ALA A 57 2.31 4.23 -1.25
N ASP A 58 3.47 4.73 -0.85
CA ASP A 58 4.47 4.00 -0.04
C ASP A 58 4.23 4.06 1.48
N GLY A 59 3.27 4.88 1.91
CA GLY A 59 2.85 5.02 3.29
C GLY A 59 1.71 4.10 3.74
N VAL A 60 1.21 4.36 4.94
CA VAL A 60 -0.03 3.76 5.47
C VAL A 60 -1.24 4.27 4.67
N ASN A 61 -1.62 3.53 3.64
CA ASN A 61 -2.61 3.98 2.66
C ASN A 61 -3.88 3.14 2.66
N TRP A 62 -5.03 3.79 2.46
CA TRP A 62 -6.31 3.14 2.15
C TRP A 62 -7.04 3.93 1.07
N ARG A 63 -6.95 3.44 -0.16
CA ARG A 63 -7.37 4.14 -1.38
C ARG A 63 -8.82 4.63 -1.33
N SER A 64 -9.76 3.77 -0.92
CA SER A 64 -11.18 4.15 -0.91
C SER A 64 -11.55 5.15 0.17
N TRP A 65 -10.71 5.31 1.21
CA TRP A 65 -10.98 6.25 2.29
C TRP A 65 -10.26 7.59 2.08
N LYS A 66 -8.94 7.54 1.85
CA LYS A 66 -8.07 8.73 1.75
C LYS A 66 -7.19 8.73 0.50
N GLY A 67 -7.43 7.87 -0.49
CA GLY A 67 -6.59 7.78 -1.68
C GLY A 67 -5.18 7.23 -1.39
N TYR A 68 -4.28 7.39 -2.38
CA TYR A 68 -2.86 7.02 -2.27
C TYR A 68 -1.93 8.20 -2.02
N THR A 69 -2.45 9.38 -2.28
CA THR A 69 -1.71 10.64 -2.37
C THR A 69 -2.39 11.74 -1.58
N ASN A 70 -3.58 11.50 -1.01
CA ASN A 70 -4.40 12.61 -0.55
C ASN A 70 -3.91 13.06 0.83
N HIS A 71 -3.02 14.05 0.76
CA HIS A 71 -2.60 14.99 1.79
C HIS A 71 -3.78 15.48 2.63
N TRP A 72 -4.23 14.79 3.68
CA TRP A 72 -5.01 15.42 4.77
C TRP A 72 -4.92 14.59 6.07
N THR A 73 -3.87 14.79 6.85
CA THR A 73 -3.96 14.68 8.32
C THR A 73 -4.37 16.03 8.89
N LEU A 74 -5.62 16.11 9.34
CA LEU A 74 -6.15 16.92 10.45
C LEU A 74 -5.26 18.07 10.98
N LEU A 75 -5.00 19.10 10.17
CA LEU A 75 -4.64 20.43 10.65
C LEU A 75 -5.31 21.50 9.77
N LYS A 76 -6.62 21.63 9.96
CA LYS A 76 -7.26 22.91 10.30
C LYS A 76 -8.28 22.62 11.39
#